data_AF-A0A178TJU5-F1
#
_entry.id   AF-A0A178TJU5-F1
#
_cell.length_a   1.000
_cell.length_b   1.000
_cell.length_c   1.000
_cell.angle_alpha   90.00
_cell.angle_beta   90.00
_cell.angle_gamma   90.00
#
_symmetry.space_group_name_H-M   'P 1'
#
loop_
_entity.id
_entity.type
_entity.pdbx_description
1 polymer ?
#
loop_
_entity_poly.entity_id
_entity_poly.type
_entity_poly.pdbx_seq_one_letter_code
_entity_poly.pdbx_strand_id
1 'polypeptide(L)'
;MENIFNAQSTVGEIVAMFPKAGDLFKAYKIDFCCGGNRSLSEVLAEKQLDIETILSELQSLYEKSLEKVEKNWMEASYTELIDHIIQKHHRFLMEELPQLSPYVTKVLRVHGPEQPHLVQVHKLFNDLKADLEQHLMKEETKAFPLIIQFEQNPTKENEQAMREVIEELVTEHDTAGDIIKEIRKITNDFTPPFDACGTYRLVYNRLEALEEDLFTHIHLENNILFPRILANAK
;
A
#
# COMPACT_ATOMS: atom_id res chain seq x y z
N MET A 1 -1.35 -31.94 6.90
CA MET A 1 -2.16 -30.81 6.41
C MET A 1 -1.31 -30.14 5.36
N GLU A 2 -1.83 -30.01 4.14
CA GLU A 2 -1.13 -29.23 3.11
C GLU A 2 -1.14 -27.77 3.55
N ASN A 3 0.03 -27.14 3.59
CA ASN A 3 0.12 -25.72 3.88
C ASN A 3 -0.55 -24.94 2.75
N ILE A 4 -1.45 -24.02 3.08
CA ILE A 4 -2.16 -23.20 2.09
C ILE A 4 -1.20 -22.28 1.33
N PHE A 5 -0.14 -21.82 2.02
CA PHE A 5 0.93 -21.03 1.43
C PHE A 5 2.22 -21.85 1.37
N ASN A 6 3.04 -21.58 0.37
CA ASN A 6 4.34 -22.24 0.21
C ASN A 6 5.41 -21.22 -0.21
N ALA A 7 6.66 -21.68 -0.29
CA ALA A 7 7.82 -20.86 -0.62
C ALA A 7 7.72 -20.10 -1.95
N GLN A 8 6.93 -20.61 -2.90
CA GLN A 8 6.74 -20.03 -4.23
C GLN A 8 5.50 -19.15 -4.31
N SER A 9 4.61 -19.17 -3.33
CA SER A 9 3.50 -18.21 -3.23
C SER A 9 4.08 -16.80 -3.20
N THR A 10 3.52 -15.90 -4.01
CA THR A 10 3.94 -14.50 -3.98
C THR A 10 3.40 -13.80 -2.75
N VAL A 11 4.12 -12.79 -2.25
CA VAL A 11 3.70 -12.06 -1.05
C VAL A 11 2.37 -11.32 -1.27
N GLY A 12 2.10 -10.85 -2.49
CA GLY A 12 0.82 -10.27 -2.89
C GLY A 12 -0.31 -11.29 -2.85
N GLU A 13 -0.14 -12.48 -3.42
CA GLU A 13 -1.16 -13.54 -3.38
C GLU A 13 -1.50 -13.95 -1.94
N ILE A 14 -0.50 -14.05 -1.07
CA ILE A 14 -0.71 -14.40 0.35
C ILE A 14 -1.62 -13.36 1.01
N VAL A 15 -1.36 -12.06 0.82
CA VAL A 15 -2.19 -11.00 1.41
C VAL A 15 -3.57 -10.91 0.76
N ALA A 16 -3.67 -11.16 -0.54
CA ALA A 16 -4.95 -11.18 -1.25
C ALA A 16 -5.88 -12.30 -0.73
N MET A 17 -5.31 -13.49 -0.45
CA MET A 17 -6.02 -14.62 0.16
C MET A 17 -6.26 -14.44 1.65
N PHE A 18 -5.32 -13.81 2.35
CA PHE A 18 -5.32 -13.65 3.80
C PHE A 18 -4.85 -12.24 4.18
N PRO A 19 -5.76 -11.25 4.23
CA PRO A 19 -5.39 -9.85 4.45
C PRO A 19 -4.56 -9.58 5.70
N LYS A 20 -4.75 -10.34 6.79
CA LYS A 20 -3.93 -10.20 8.01
C LYS A 20 -2.46 -10.61 7.83
N ALA A 21 -2.10 -11.32 6.76
CA ALA A 21 -0.70 -11.50 6.41
C ALA A 21 0.00 -10.16 6.12
N GLY A 22 -0.75 -9.12 5.72
CA GLY A 22 -0.21 -7.78 5.53
C GLY A 22 0.40 -7.23 6.83
N ASP A 23 -0.25 -7.43 7.97
CA ASP A 23 0.27 -6.99 9.28
C ASP A 23 1.56 -7.72 9.65
N LEU A 24 1.61 -9.03 9.37
CA LEU A 24 2.81 -9.83 9.55
C LEU A 24 3.95 -9.33 8.67
N PHE A 25 3.68 -9.12 7.38
CA PHE A 25 4.67 -8.64 6.43
C PHE A 25 5.19 -7.25 6.79
N LYS A 26 4.33 -6.34 7.27
CA LYS A 26 4.75 -5.04 7.82
C LYS A 26 5.73 -5.22 8.98
N ALA A 27 5.46 -6.12 9.92
CA ALA A 27 6.35 -6.39 11.06
C ALA A 27 7.75 -6.87 10.62
N TYR A 28 7.85 -7.60 9.52
CA TYR A 28 9.12 -8.04 8.92
C TYR A 28 9.65 -7.09 7.81
N LYS A 29 9.00 -5.94 7.61
CA LYS A 29 9.32 -4.95 6.57
C LYS A 29 9.31 -5.53 5.16
N ILE A 30 8.43 -6.48 4.91
CA ILE A 30 8.21 -7.15 3.62
C ILE A 30 7.24 -6.30 2.79
N ASP A 31 7.69 -5.93 1.60
CA ASP A 31 6.91 -5.14 0.65
C ASP A 31 5.97 -6.06 -0.14
N PHE A 32 4.69 -6.09 0.27
CA PHE A 32 3.64 -6.89 -0.36
C PHE A 32 2.73 -6.07 -1.29
N CYS A 33 2.89 -4.74 -1.33
CA CYS A 33 2.06 -3.85 -2.12
C CYS A 33 2.68 -3.58 -3.50
N CYS A 34 3.86 -2.97 -3.54
CA CYS A 34 4.63 -2.71 -4.76
C CYS A 34 5.42 -3.97 -5.17
N GLY A 35 6.09 -4.62 -4.21
CA GLY A 35 6.85 -5.85 -4.40
C GLY A 35 6.03 -7.13 -4.41
N GLY A 36 4.70 -7.02 -4.61
CA GLY A 36 3.73 -8.09 -4.40
C GLY A 36 3.95 -9.35 -5.25
N ASN A 37 4.55 -9.21 -6.44
CA ASN A 37 4.80 -10.29 -7.39
C ASN A 37 6.00 -11.18 -7.02
N ARG A 38 6.76 -10.83 -5.98
CA ARG A 38 7.95 -11.59 -5.55
C ARG A 38 7.57 -12.79 -4.72
N SER A 39 8.28 -13.90 -4.89
CA SER A 39 8.02 -15.11 -4.10
C SER A 39 8.42 -14.90 -2.63
N LEU A 40 7.71 -15.57 -1.71
CA LEU A 40 8.06 -15.54 -0.29
C LEU A 40 9.53 -15.94 -0.06
N SER A 41 10.00 -16.99 -0.74
CA SER A 41 11.38 -17.47 -0.59
C SER A 41 12.44 -16.44 -1.00
N GLU A 42 12.20 -15.71 -2.09
CA GLU A 42 13.10 -14.67 -2.59
C GLU A 42 13.21 -13.52 -1.58
N VAL A 43 12.06 -13.03 -1.11
CA VAL A 43 11.99 -11.89 -0.19
C VAL A 43 12.62 -12.23 1.17
N LEU A 44 12.37 -13.44 1.69
CA LEU A 44 12.93 -13.86 2.98
C LEU A 44 14.44 -14.11 2.90
N ALA A 45 14.95 -14.64 1.79
CA ALA A 45 16.37 -14.86 1.58
C ALA A 45 17.16 -13.54 1.61
N GLU A 46 16.64 -12.47 0.98
CA GLU A 46 17.27 -11.14 1.01
C GLU A 46 17.31 -10.55 2.42
N LYS A 47 16.27 -10.81 3.21
CA LYS A 47 16.14 -10.33 4.60
C LYS A 47 16.82 -11.24 5.62
N GLN A 48 17.39 -12.36 5.19
CA GLN A 48 18.01 -13.36 6.06
C GLN A 48 17.02 -13.89 7.12
N LEU A 49 15.75 -14.04 6.73
CA LEU A 49 14.67 -14.57 7.56
C LEU A 49 14.48 -16.07 7.27
N ASP A 50 14.14 -16.83 8.31
CA ASP A 50 13.90 -18.27 8.18
C ASP A 50 12.51 -18.54 7.59
N ILE A 51 12.47 -19.23 6.45
CA ILE A 51 11.24 -19.48 5.71
C ILE A 51 10.25 -20.38 6.46
N GLU A 52 10.75 -21.38 7.19
CA GLU A 52 9.91 -22.31 7.94
C GLU A 52 9.22 -21.59 9.11
N THR A 53 9.92 -20.69 9.79
CA THR A 53 9.37 -19.85 10.85
C THR A 53 8.22 -18.99 10.32
N ILE A 54 8.42 -18.29 9.20
CA ILE A 54 7.39 -17.40 8.62
C ILE A 54 6.20 -18.20 8.10
N LEU A 55 6.42 -19.33 7.42
CA LEU A 55 5.34 -20.20 6.96
C LEU A 55 4.52 -20.76 8.13
N SER A 56 5.18 -21.15 9.23
CA SER A 56 4.49 -21.61 10.43
C SER A 56 3.66 -20.50 11.09
N GLU A 57 4.17 -19.26 11.12
CA GLU A 57 3.45 -18.11 11.66
C GLU A 57 2.23 -17.75 10.80
N LEU A 58 2.40 -17.71 9.48
CA LEU A 58 1.32 -17.52 8.51
C LEU A 58 0.22 -18.57 8.67
N GLN A 59 0.59 -19.85 8.74
CA GLN A 59 -0.37 -20.94 8.91
C GLN A 59 -1.15 -20.80 10.23
N SER A 60 -0.47 -20.49 11.34
CA SER A 60 -1.14 -20.31 12.64
C SER A 60 -2.10 -19.12 12.63
N LEU A 61 -1.71 -18.01 12.02
CA LEU A 61 -2.56 -16.82 11.89
C LEU A 61 -3.76 -17.08 10.97
N TYR A 62 -3.54 -17.82 9.88
CA TYR A 62 -4.59 -18.19 8.94
C TYR A 62 -5.64 -19.08 9.60
N GLU A 63 -5.24 -20.14 10.31
CA GLU A 63 -6.16 -21.05 11.02
C GLU A 63 -7.03 -20.30 12.03
N LYS A 64 -6.44 -19.36 12.79
CA LYS A 64 -7.19 -18.49 13.72
C LYS A 64 -8.14 -17.53 13.01
N SER A 65 -7.86 -17.20 11.75
CA SER A 65 -8.69 -16.29 10.98
C SER A 65 -9.92 -16.95 10.35
N LEU A 66 -9.93 -18.27 10.20
CA LEU A 66 -11.05 -19.03 9.62
C LEU A 66 -12.37 -18.86 10.39
N GLU A 67 -12.32 -18.43 11.65
CA GLU A 67 -13.50 -18.13 12.46
C GLU A 67 -14.15 -16.78 12.08
N LYS A 68 -13.49 -15.95 11.28
CA LYS A 68 -13.98 -14.63 10.85
C LYS A 68 -14.21 -14.62 9.34
N VAL A 69 -15.41 -14.25 8.93
CA VAL A 69 -15.72 -14.02 7.52
C VAL A 69 -15.21 -12.62 7.15
N GLU A 70 -14.09 -12.57 6.44
CA GLU A 70 -13.61 -11.35 5.78
C GLU A 70 -14.09 -11.33 4.33
N LYS A 71 -14.30 -10.13 3.77
CA LYS A 71 -14.69 -9.96 2.37
C LYS A 71 -13.53 -10.45 1.49
N ASN A 72 -13.81 -11.40 0.60
CA ASN A 72 -12.87 -11.83 -0.42
C ASN A 72 -12.88 -10.84 -1.59
N TRP A 73 -11.87 -9.98 -1.65
CA TRP A 73 -11.72 -9.00 -2.73
C TRP A 73 -11.34 -9.62 -4.08
N MET A 74 -10.79 -10.84 -4.09
CA MET A 74 -10.47 -11.56 -5.33
C MET A 74 -11.72 -11.99 -6.10
N GLU A 75 -12.86 -12.13 -5.41
CA GLU A 75 -14.15 -12.53 -5.99
C GLU A 75 -15.12 -11.36 -6.18
N ALA A 76 -14.83 -10.19 -5.60
CA ALA A 76 -15.66 -8.99 -5.75
C ALA A 76 -15.69 -8.50 -7.21
N SER A 77 -16.78 -7.87 -7.65
CA SER A 77 -16.79 -7.23 -8.98
C SER A 77 -15.80 -6.06 -9.02
N TYR A 78 -15.37 -5.65 -10.23
CA TYR A 78 -14.47 -4.50 -10.35
C TYR A 78 -15.09 -3.22 -9.80
N THR A 79 -16.38 -2.99 -10.09
CA THR A 79 -17.12 -1.86 -9.50
C THR A 79 -17.13 -1.90 -7.98
N GLU A 80 -17.39 -3.05 -7.35
CA GLU A 80 -17.43 -3.14 -5.89
C GLU A 80 -16.04 -2.89 -5.26
N LEU A 81 -14.97 -3.39 -5.88
CA LEU A 81 -13.60 -3.17 -5.42
C LEU A 81 -13.16 -1.71 -5.61
N ILE A 82 -13.44 -1.11 -6.76
CA ILE A 82 -13.17 0.31 -7.05
C ILE A 82 -13.94 1.20 -6.06
N ASP A 83 -15.24 0.93 -5.86
CA ASP A 83 -16.03 1.68 -4.88
C ASP A 83 -15.44 1.54 -3.48
N HIS A 84 -14.96 0.36 -3.07
CA HIS A 84 -14.30 0.19 -1.79
C HIS A 84 -13.04 1.05 -1.67
N ILE A 85 -12.17 1.01 -2.69
CA ILE A 85 -10.94 1.78 -2.76
C ILE A 85 -11.23 3.27 -2.60
N ILE A 86 -12.18 3.81 -3.37
CA ILE A 86 -12.56 5.23 -3.31
C ILE A 86 -13.13 5.57 -1.93
N GLN A 87 -14.10 4.80 -1.45
CA GLN A 87 -14.87 5.15 -0.24
C GLN A 87 -14.03 5.02 1.03
N LYS A 88 -13.01 4.17 1.03
CA LYS A 88 -12.16 3.93 2.19
C LYS A 88 -10.83 4.66 2.07
N HIS A 89 -10.05 4.34 1.05
CA HIS A 89 -8.65 4.75 0.94
C HIS A 89 -8.53 6.16 0.36
N HIS A 90 -9.20 6.46 -0.76
CA HIS A 90 -9.10 7.79 -1.37
C HIS A 90 -9.67 8.86 -0.44
N ARG A 91 -10.82 8.58 0.20
CA ARG A 91 -11.40 9.48 1.20
C ARG A 91 -10.47 9.71 2.39
N PHE A 92 -9.87 8.65 2.92
CA PHE A 92 -8.90 8.79 4.00
C PHE A 92 -7.73 9.69 3.60
N LEU A 93 -7.11 9.46 2.44
CA LEU A 93 -5.99 10.27 1.93
C LEU A 93 -6.39 11.75 1.71
N MET A 94 -7.55 11.98 1.10
CA MET A 94 -8.09 13.33 0.84
C MET A 94 -8.37 14.12 2.12
N GLU A 95 -8.69 13.44 3.22
CA GLU A 95 -8.86 14.08 4.54
C GLU A 95 -7.53 14.22 5.28
N GLU A 96 -6.72 13.16 5.31
CA GLU A 96 -5.52 13.04 6.12
C GLU A 96 -4.40 13.98 5.64
N LEU A 97 -4.09 13.98 4.34
CA LEU A 97 -2.99 14.75 3.75
C LEU A 97 -3.08 16.27 4.06
N PRO A 98 -4.21 16.96 3.79
CA PRO A 98 -4.32 18.39 4.11
C PRO A 98 -4.34 18.64 5.62
N GLN A 99 -4.92 17.74 6.42
CA GLN A 99 -4.97 17.90 7.87
C GLN A 99 -3.62 17.66 8.56
N LEU A 100 -2.78 16.79 8.03
CA LEU A 100 -1.46 16.47 8.58
C LEU A 100 -0.40 17.52 8.22
N SER A 101 -0.49 18.11 7.02
CA SER A 101 0.43 19.15 6.51
C SER A 101 0.79 20.28 7.51
N PRO A 102 -0.17 20.94 8.20
CA PRO A 102 0.16 21.99 9.17
C PRO A 102 0.96 21.46 10.36
N TYR A 103 0.75 20.20 10.77
CA TYR A 103 1.48 19.60 11.88
C TYR A 103 2.91 19.22 11.48
N VAL A 104 3.11 18.65 10.29
CA VAL A 104 4.45 18.37 9.73
C VAL A 104 5.25 19.66 9.64
N THR A 105 4.64 20.73 9.12
CA THR A 105 5.26 22.07 9.05
C THR A 105 5.59 22.63 10.45
N LYS A 106 4.70 22.44 11.42
CA LYS A 106 4.93 22.89 12.80
C LYS A 106 6.09 22.13 13.45
N VAL A 107 6.19 20.81 13.27
CA VAL A 107 7.28 19.99 13.81
C VAL A 107 8.62 20.42 13.23
N LEU A 108 8.70 20.59 11.90
CA LEU A 108 9.90 21.15 11.26
C LEU A 108 10.26 22.52 11.84
N ARG A 109 9.30 23.45 11.93
CA ARG A 109 9.58 24.81 12.40
C ARG A 109 10.14 24.85 13.82
N VAL A 110 9.61 24.01 14.72
CA VAL A 110 9.98 24.02 16.14
C VAL A 110 11.26 23.20 16.40
N HIS A 111 11.40 22.04 15.77
CA HIS A 111 12.45 21.07 16.08
C HIS A 111 13.53 20.95 14.99
N GLY A 112 13.29 21.47 13.78
CA GLY A 112 14.22 21.40 12.65
C GLY A 112 15.65 21.91 12.92
N PRO A 113 15.86 22.99 13.69
CA PRO A 113 17.21 23.44 14.03
C PRO A 113 18.06 22.40 14.77
N GLU A 114 17.43 21.58 15.61
CA GLU A 114 18.11 20.54 16.41
C GLU A 114 18.01 19.16 15.73
N GLN A 115 17.06 18.98 14.82
CA GLN A 115 16.74 17.71 14.16
C GLN A 115 16.64 17.90 12.64
N PRO A 116 17.77 17.94 11.92
CA PRO A 116 17.81 18.28 10.49
C PRO A 116 17.03 17.31 9.58
N HIS A 117 16.82 16.05 10.00
CA HIS A 117 16.04 15.08 9.20
C HIS A 117 14.59 15.52 9.00
N LEU A 118 14.06 16.37 9.89
CA LEU A 118 12.71 16.92 9.75
C LEU A 118 12.52 17.80 8.52
N VAL A 119 13.61 18.37 7.97
CA VAL A 119 13.59 19.09 6.70
C VAL A 119 13.27 18.11 5.56
N GLN A 120 13.87 16.92 5.61
CA GLN A 120 13.64 15.87 4.62
C GLN A 120 12.24 15.28 4.77
N VAL A 121 11.78 15.01 6.00
CA VAL A 121 10.40 14.56 6.26
C VAL A 121 9.38 15.55 5.69
N HIS A 122 9.58 16.84 5.93
CA HIS A 122 8.68 17.88 5.41
C HIS A 122 8.68 17.92 3.88
N LYS A 123 9.84 17.85 3.24
CA LYS A 123 9.94 17.82 1.78
C LYS A 123 9.22 16.59 1.22
N LEU A 124 9.63 15.39 1.65
CA LEU A 124 9.08 14.12 1.18
C LEU A 124 7.57 14.02 1.39
N PHE A 125 7.07 14.48 2.53
CA PHE A 125 5.63 14.50 2.79
C PHE A 125 4.87 15.40 1.81
N ASN A 126 5.40 16.58 1.46
CA ASN A 126 4.74 17.46 0.51
C ASN A 126 4.84 16.97 -0.93
N ASP A 127 5.97 16.35 -1.29
CA ASP A 127 6.14 15.67 -2.59
C ASP A 127 5.10 14.53 -2.71
N LEU A 128 5.04 13.63 -1.73
CA LEU A 128 4.05 12.54 -1.67
C LEU A 128 2.61 13.07 -1.74
N LYS A 129 2.31 14.13 -0.98
CA LYS A 129 0.98 14.74 -0.98
C LYS A 129 0.59 15.21 -2.38
N ALA A 130 1.47 15.95 -3.05
CA ALA A 130 1.18 16.50 -4.38
C ALA A 130 0.95 15.39 -5.40
N ASP A 131 1.79 14.34 -5.35
CA ASP A 131 1.69 13.19 -6.24
C ASP A 131 0.38 12.43 -5.99
N LEU A 132 0.05 12.12 -4.73
CA LEU A 132 -1.19 11.42 -4.38
C LEU A 132 -2.44 12.23 -4.74
N GLU A 133 -2.48 13.54 -4.50
CA GLU A 133 -3.64 14.38 -4.86
C GLU A 133 -3.92 14.34 -6.37
N GLN A 134 -2.87 14.33 -7.21
CA GLN A 134 -3.01 14.21 -8.66
C GLN A 134 -3.37 12.79 -9.10
N HIS A 135 -2.74 11.81 -8.50
CA HIS A 135 -2.92 10.39 -8.78
C HIS A 135 -4.38 9.95 -8.51
N LEU A 136 -4.91 10.25 -7.32
CA LEU A 136 -6.29 9.87 -6.95
C LEU A 136 -7.33 10.49 -7.90
N MET A 137 -7.11 11.75 -8.33
CA MET A 137 -7.96 12.39 -9.33
C MET A 137 -7.87 11.68 -10.70
N LYS A 138 -6.68 11.25 -11.12
CA LYS A 138 -6.47 10.52 -12.37
C LYS A 138 -7.18 9.16 -12.33
N GLU A 139 -7.09 8.46 -11.21
CA GLU A 139 -7.78 7.18 -11.03
C GLU A 139 -9.29 7.32 -11.19
N GLU A 140 -9.89 8.23 -10.42
CA GLU A 140 -11.34 8.40 -10.39
C GLU A 140 -11.91 8.96 -11.70
N THR A 141 -11.19 9.88 -12.37
CA THR A 141 -11.71 10.58 -13.55
C THR A 141 -11.32 9.93 -14.88
N LYS A 142 -10.29 9.07 -14.89
CA LYS A 142 -9.75 8.45 -16.12
C LYS A 142 -9.56 6.94 -15.97
N ALA A 143 -8.75 6.48 -15.02
CA ALA A 143 -8.32 5.08 -15.00
C ALA A 143 -9.45 4.10 -14.68
N PHE A 144 -10.20 4.32 -13.60
CA PHE A 144 -11.34 3.48 -13.23
C PHE A 144 -12.44 3.50 -14.31
N PRO A 145 -12.81 4.65 -14.92
CA PRO A 145 -13.68 4.65 -16.10
C PRO A 145 -13.18 3.78 -17.25
N LEU A 146 -11.88 3.80 -17.57
CA LEU A 146 -11.30 2.98 -18.64
C LEU A 146 -11.35 1.48 -18.31
N ILE A 147 -11.12 1.11 -17.05
CA ILE A 147 -11.25 -0.29 -16.58
C ILE A 147 -12.69 -0.78 -16.76
N ILE A 148 -13.68 0.01 -16.33
CA ILE A 148 -15.10 -0.34 -16.48
C ILE A 148 -15.52 -0.37 -17.96
N GLN A 149 -15.00 0.55 -18.77
CA GLN A 149 -15.27 0.58 -20.22
C GLN A 149 -14.74 -0.68 -20.91
N PHE A 150 -13.53 -1.13 -20.57
CA PHE A 150 -12.97 -2.37 -21.11
C PHE A 150 -13.77 -3.60 -20.66
N GLU A 151 -14.17 -3.67 -19.39
CA GLU A 151 -15.03 -4.76 -18.86
C GLU A 151 -16.34 -4.87 -19.65
N GLN A 152 -16.99 -3.75 -19.93
CA GLN A 152 -18.27 -3.72 -20.63
C GLN A 152 -18.14 -3.93 -22.15
N ASN A 153 -17.03 -3.50 -22.74
CA ASN A 153 -16.79 -3.56 -24.18
C ASN A 153 -15.29 -3.82 -24.48
N PRO A 154 -14.85 -5.09 -24.54
CA PRO A 154 -13.43 -5.45 -24.66
C PRO A 154 -12.95 -5.36 -26.13
N THR A 155 -12.93 -4.15 -26.68
CA THR A 155 -12.28 -3.88 -27.96
C THR A 155 -10.76 -3.75 -27.77
N LYS A 156 -9.99 -3.96 -28.84
CA LYS A 156 -8.53 -3.75 -28.81
C LYS A 156 -8.14 -2.32 -28.40
N GLU A 157 -8.95 -1.34 -28.77
CA GLU A 157 -8.74 0.06 -28.41
C GLU A 157 -8.94 0.28 -26.90
N ASN A 158 -10.03 -0.25 -26.34
CA ASN A 158 -10.30 -0.14 -24.90
C ASN A 158 -9.28 -0.94 -24.07
N GLU A 159 -8.85 -2.10 -24.56
CA GLU A 159 -7.78 -2.89 -23.94
C GLU A 159 -6.48 -2.09 -23.87
N GLN A 160 -6.06 -1.50 -25.00
CA GLN A 160 -4.83 -0.73 -25.06
C GLN A 160 -4.86 0.47 -24.11
N ALA A 161 -5.97 1.23 -24.11
CA ALA A 161 -6.13 2.37 -23.21
C ALA A 161 -6.11 1.96 -21.73
N MET A 162 -6.73 0.84 -21.38
CA MET A 162 -6.71 0.27 -20.03
C MET A 162 -5.30 -0.18 -19.62
N ARG A 163 -4.55 -0.85 -20.51
CA ARG A 163 -3.17 -1.29 -20.23
C ARG A 163 -2.23 -0.11 -20.00
N GLU A 164 -2.30 0.90 -20.87
CA GLU A 164 -1.46 2.10 -20.77
C GLU A 164 -1.70 2.84 -19.45
N VAL A 165 -2.95 3.01 -19.02
CA VAL A 165 -3.22 3.70 -17.76
C VAL A 165 -2.80 2.87 -16.55
N ILE A 166 -2.95 1.54 -16.58
CA ILE A 166 -2.47 0.68 -15.47
C ILE A 166 -0.95 0.73 -15.33
N GLU A 167 -0.20 0.69 -16.44
CA GLU A 167 1.26 0.80 -16.41
C GLU A 167 1.73 2.13 -15.80
N GLU A 168 1.04 3.23 -16.15
CA GLU A 168 1.25 4.55 -15.57
C GLU A 168 1.00 4.54 -14.05
N LEU A 169 -0.14 4.01 -13.59
CA LEU A 169 -0.49 3.97 -12.17
C LEU A 169 0.48 3.13 -11.33
N VAL A 170 0.90 1.96 -11.84
CA VAL A 170 1.88 1.11 -11.13
C VAL A 170 3.21 1.84 -10.92
N THR A 171 3.65 2.62 -11.91
CA THR A 171 4.88 3.44 -11.78
C THR A 171 4.71 4.55 -10.73
N GLU A 172 3.53 5.15 -10.65
CA GLU A 172 3.20 6.14 -9.62
C GLU A 172 3.13 5.51 -8.22
N HIS A 173 2.59 4.30 -8.10
CA HIS A 173 2.58 3.54 -6.84
C HIS A 173 3.99 3.25 -6.33
N ASP A 174 4.90 2.81 -7.20
CA ASP A 174 6.29 2.57 -6.83
C ASP A 174 6.94 3.85 -6.29
N THR A 175 6.69 4.98 -6.95
CA THR A 175 7.20 6.29 -6.51
C THR A 175 6.65 6.68 -5.14
N ALA A 176 5.34 6.58 -4.93
CA ALA A 176 4.70 6.88 -3.65
C ALA A 176 5.19 5.95 -2.54
N GLY A 177 5.32 4.65 -2.84
CA GLY A 177 5.86 3.63 -1.96
C GLY A 177 7.29 3.92 -1.53
N ASP A 178 8.15 4.33 -2.45
CA ASP A 178 9.54 4.68 -2.16
C ASP A 178 9.66 5.93 -1.28
N ILE A 179 8.82 6.94 -1.52
CA ILE A 179 8.79 8.15 -0.68
C ILE A 179 8.42 7.79 0.76
N ILE A 180 7.33 7.04 0.98
CA ILE A 180 6.88 6.73 2.34
C ILE A 180 7.86 5.80 3.07
N LYS A 181 8.50 4.85 2.37
CA LYS A 181 9.59 4.03 2.91
C LYS A 181 10.78 4.86 3.34
N GLU A 182 11.17 5.87 2.56
CA GLU A 182 12.26 6.78 2.96
C GLU A 182 11.86 7.61 4.18
N ILE A 183 10.61 8.09 4.27
CA ILE A 183 10.10 8.76 5.47
C ILE A 183 10.22 7.83 6.68
N ARG A 184 9.76 6.58 6.60
CA ARG A 184 9.91 5.59 7.70
C ARG A 184 11.37 5.42 8.10
N LYS A 185 12.28 5.32 7.13
CA LYS A 185 13.72 5.18 7.39
C LYS A 185 14.30 6.38 8.12
N ILE A 186 14.10 7.60 7.64
CA ILE A 186 14.69 8.81 8.26
C ILE A 186 14.04 9.19 9.60
N THR A 187 12.85 8.67 9.87
CA THR A 187 12.16 8.83 11.17
C THR A 187 12.49 7.72 12.16
N ASN A 188 13.41 6.82 11.82
CA ASN A 188 13.75 5.64 12.61
C ASN A 188 12.49 4.84 12.97
N ASP A 189 11.78 4.36 11.95
CA ASP A 189 10.56 3.57 12.12
C ASP A 189 9.46 4.33 12.86
N PHE A 190 9.29 5.61 12.52
CA PHE A 190 8.38 6.53 13.21
C PHE A 190 8.59 6.58 14.73
N THR A 191 9.84 6.38 15.20
CA THR A 191 10.17 6.43 16.62
C THR A 191 10.64 7.85 17.00
N PRO A 192 9.82 8.64 17.71
CA PRO A 192 10.22 9.98 18.11
C PRO A 192 11.22 9.94 19.28
N PRO A 193 12.03 10.99 19.48
CA PRO A 193 12.87 11.13 20.67
C PRO A 193 12.09 10.97 21.98
N PHE A 194 12.77 10.54 23.05
CA PHE A 194 12.13 10.29 24.35
C PHE A 194 11.42 11.54 24.90
N ASP A 195 11.99 12.71 24.69
CA ASP A 195 11.48 14.01 25.12
C ASP A 195 10.61 14.72 24.06
N ALA A 196 10.26 14.03 22.97
CA ALA A 196 9.44 14.59 21.91
C ALA A 196 8.07 15.07 22.44
N CYS A 197 7.71 16.29 22.04
CA CYS A 197 6.44 16.89 22.42
C CYS A 197 5.24 16.15 21.80
N GLY A 198 4.04 16.39 22.33
CA GLY A 198 2.81 15.73 21.86
C GLY A 198 2.53 15.93 20.37
N THR A 199 2.82 17.10 19.79
CA THR A 199 2.66 17.34 18.34
C THR A 199 3.60 16.47 17.51
N TYR A 200 4.83 16.26 17.98
CA TYR A 200 5.80 15.44 17.26
C TYR A 200 5.38 13.97 17.24
N ARG A 201 5.00 13.44 18.41
CA ARG A 201 4.44 12.07 18.52
C ARG A 201 3.20 11.89 17.66
N LEU A 202 2.30 12.87 17.64
CA LEU A 202 1.13 12.87 16.78
C LEU A 202 1.49 12.76 15.29
N VAL A 203 2.48 13.52 14.82
CA VAL A 203 2.89 13.47 13.41
C VAL A 203 3.42 12.10 13.05
N TYR A 204 4.28 11.50 13.88
CA TYR A 204 4.84 10.17 13.59
C TYR A 204 3.77 9.08 13.58
N ASN A 205 2.85 9.09 14.55
CA ASN A 205 1.74 8.14 14.56
C ASN A 205 0.82 8.29 13.32
N ARG A 206 0.60 9.53 12.86
CA ARG A 206 -0.24 9.79 11.67
C ARG A 206 0.47 9.42 10.36
N LEU A 207 1.80 9.61 10.29
CA LEU A 207 2.59 9.14 9.15
C LEU A 207 2.62 7.60 9.08
N GLU A 208 2.67 6.93 10.22
CA GLU A 208 2.56 5.47 10.28
C GLU A 208 1.18 4.99 9.81
N ALA A 209 0.10 5.59 10.31
CA ALA A 209 -1.26 5.26 9.86
C ALA A 209 -1.46 5.55 8.35
N LEU A 210 -0.87 6.64 7.85
CA LEU A 210 -0.88 6.99 6.42
C LEU A 210 -0.19 5.91 5.58
N GLU A 211 0.99 5.45 6.01
CA GLU A 211 1.70 4.36 5.34
C GLU A 211 0.90 3.06 5.36
N GLU A 212 0.31 2.71 6.51
CA GLU A 212 -0.46 1.47 6.66
C GLU A 212 -1.65 1.40 5.71
N ASP A 213 -2.38 2.52 5.58
CA ASP A 213 -3.52 2.63 4.67
C ASP A 213 -3.06 2.63 3.20
N LEU A 214 -2.04 3.42 2.87
CA LEU A 214 -1.50 3.52 1.50
C LEU A 214 -0.98 2.18 0.99
N PHE A 215 -0.29 1.39 1.81
CA PHE A 215 0.15 0.05 1.41
C PHE A 215 -1.02 -0.91 1.19
N THR A 216 -2.09 -0.78 1.97
CA THR A 216 -3.29 -1.59 1.78
C THR A 216 -4.02 -1.20 0.50
N HIS A 217 -4.15 0.10 0.25
CA HIS A 217 -4.70 0.67 -0.99
C HIS A 217 -3.94 0.14 -2.21
N ILE A 218 -2.64 0.41 -2.31
CA ILE A 218 -1.80 -0.02 -3.44
C ILE A 218 -1.86 -1.54 -3.61
N HIS A 219 -1.93 -2.30 -2.51
CA HIS A 219 -2.07 -3.75 -2.60
C HIS A 219 -3.37 -4.19 -3.30
N LEU A 220 -4.52 -3.60 -2.94
CA LEU A 220 -5.80 -3.90 -3.57
C LEU A 220 -5.77 -3.63 -5.08
N GLU A 221 -5.00 -2.64 -5.52
CA GLU A 221 -4.85 -2.31 -6.92
C GLU A 221 -3.86 -3.21 -7.63
N ASN A 222 -2.59 -3.19 -7.20
CA ASN A 222 -1.48 -3.86 -7.86
C ASN A 222 -1.60 -5.39 -7.84
N ASN A 223 -2.23 -5.96 -6.80
CA ASN A 223 -2.24 -7.41 -6.58
C ASN A 223 -3.62 -8.03 -6.74
N ILE A 224 -4.68 -7.22 -6.83
CA ILE A 224 -6.05 -7.74 -7.01
C ILE A 224 -6.70 -7.11 -8.25
N LEU A 225 -6.96 -5.80 -8.26
CA LEU A 225 -7.72 -5.17 -9.34
C LEU A 225 -7.01 -5.29 -10.71
N PHE A 226 -5.75 -4.83 -10.79
CA PHE A 226 -5.02 -4.74 -12.05
C PHE A 226 -4.69 -6.12 -12.64
N PRO A 227 -4.17 -7.10 -11.88
CA PRO A 227 -3.89 -8.42 -12.44
C PRO A 227 -5.16 -9.11 -12.95
N ARG A 228 -6.30 -8.96 -12.25
CA ARG A 228 -7.57 -9.57 -12.66
C ARG A 228 -8.08 -8.99 -13.98
N ILE A 229 -8.03 -7.67 -14.17
CA ILE A 229 -8.49 -7.06 -15.43
C ILE A 229 -7.52 -7.36 -16.58
N LEU A 230 -6.21 -7.37 -16.34
CA LEU A 230 -5.21 -7.73 -17.36
C LEU A 230 -5.31 -9.20 -17.80
N ALA A 231 -5.71 -10.12 -16.91
CA ALA A 231 -5.93 -11.52 -17.25
C ALA A 231 -7.17 -11.74 -18.14
N ASN A 232 -8.14 -10.82 -18.10
CA ASN A 232 -9.32 -10.86 -18.98
C ASN A 232 -9.03 -10.34 -20.39
N ALA A 233 -7.91 -9.63 -20.58
CA ALA A 233 -7.46 -9.11 -21.85
C ALA A 233 -6.68 -10.17 -22.64
N LYS A 234 -7.27 -10.69 -23.72
CA LYS A 234 -6.76 -11.81 -24.54
C LYS A 234 -6.43 -11.41 -25.96
#